data_AF-A0A1L7WUV2-F1
#
_entry.id   AF-A0A1L7WUV2-F1
#
_cell.length_a   1.000
_cell.length_b   1.000
_cell.length_c   1.000
_cell.angle_alpha   90.00
_cell.angle_beta   90.00
_cell.angle_gamma   90.00
#
_symmetry.space_group_name_H-M   'P 1'
#
loop_
_entity.id
_entity.type
_entity.pdbx_description
1 polymer ?
#
loop_
_entity_poly.entity_id
_entity_poly.type
_entity_poly.pdbx_seq_one_letter_code
_entity_poly.pdbx_strand_id
1 'polypeptide(L)'
;MINKTRKVDVICLQQKDDNRYNLPSRVADWERRNLHPAHRVMGLQIREPPFIASGIEYTDAKFAEDGEVLVASGFLIDTITVEAQPIRRQSRNIEQIEIFQRTFCGGQWAPRYSDFEQHRASLFFSLTKKLLPGLLEGTQMPNFERGESDESITAQEEHASVSSAALRIHANRFIVSASKHVGLAPQATQEGDKIVVLLGCDFPVIMRNLRDYWILIGEIYVDGIMYGEAMTELQSGKYTKSKFCIR
;
A
#
# COMPACT_ATOMS: atom_id res chain seq x y z
N MET A 1 22.76 -5.06 -5.57
CA MET A 1 22.13 -3.73 -5.36
C MET A 1 21.87 -3.48 -3.87
N ILE A 2 21.25 -4.42 -3.14
CA ILE A 2 21.02 -4.38 -1.68
C ILE A 2 22.31 -4.09 -0.88
N ASN A 3 23.45 -4.75 -1.20
CA ASN A 3 24.73 -4.49 -0.51
C ASN A 3 25.24 -3.03 -0.62
N LYS A 4 24.80 -2.28 -1.64
CA LYS A 4 25.18 -0.87 -1.84
C LYS A 4 24.14 0.09 -1.26
N THR A 5 22.85 -0.17 -1.50
CA THR A 5 21.76 0.74 -1.09
C THR A 5 21.30 0.50 0.35
N ARG A 6 21.57 -0.68 0.92
CA ARG A 6 21.01 -1.18 2.18
C ARG A 6 19.48 -1.09 2.26
N LYS A 7 18.83 -1.02 1.09
CA LYS A 7 17.38 -1.03 0.94
C LYS A 7 16.91 -2.37 0.40
N VAL A 8 15.82 -2.85 0.96
CA VAL A 8 15.17 -4.12 0.59
C VAL A 8 14.01 -3.89 -0.39
N ASP A 9 13.52 -2.66 -0.56
CA ASP A 9 12.42 -2.30 -1.48
C ASP A 9 12.55 -2.88 -2.90
N VAL A 10 13.79 -3.10 -3.34
CA VAL A 10 14.12 -3.68 -4.65
C VAL A 10 13.46 -5.04 -4.89
N ILE A 11 13.14 -5.80 -3.83
CA ILE A 11 12.44 -7.09 -3.97
C ILE A 11 11.01 -6.89 -4.49
N CYS A 12 10.36 -5.78 -4.15
CA CYS A 12 9.01 -5.44 -4.64
C CYS A 12 9.05 -4.87 -6.06
N LEU A 13 10.14 -4.16 -6.42
CA LEU A 13 10.35 -3.64 -7.78
C LEU A 13 10.44 -4.77 -8.80
N GLN A 14 11.19 -5.83 -8.48
CA GLN A 14 11.36 -6.96 -9.39
C GLN A 14 10.06 -7.71 -9.66
N GLN A 15 9.14 -7.78 -8.68
CA GLN A 15 7.82 -8.42 -8.89
C GLN A 15 6.92 -7.65 -9.86
N LYS A 16 7.12 -6.33 -9.97
CA LYS A 16 6.36 -5.45 -10.86
C LYS A 16 7.05 -5.22 -12.21
N ASP A 17 8.24 -5.77 -12.40
CA ASP A 17 8.95 -5.69 -13.67
C ASP A 17 8.33 -6.64 -14.69
N ASP A 18 7.54 -6.06 -15.59
CA ASP A 18 6.91 -6.75 -16.71
C ASP A 18 7.88 -6.98 -17.88
N ASN A 19 9.13 -6.54 -17.77
CA ASN A 19 10.17 -6.72 -18.77
C ASN A 19 11.35 -7.56 -18.24
N ARG A 20 11.06 -8.76 -17.75
CA ARG A 20 12.03 -9.70 -17.16
C ARG A 20 13.31 -9.90 -17.98
N TYR A 21 13.19 -9.86 -19.30
CA TYR A 21 14.30 -10.09 -20.25
C TYR A 21 14.95 -8.80 -20.77
N ASN A 22 14.55 -7.65 -20.22
CA ASN A 22 14.99 -6.32 -20.62
C ASN A 22 14.85 -6.11 -22.15
N LEU A 23 13.80 -6.70 -22.73
CA LEU A 23 13.56 -6.68 -24.15
C LEU A 23 13.16 -5.26 -24.59
N PRO A 24 13.66 -4.77 -25.73
CA PRO A 24 13.20 -3.52 -26.30
C PRO A 24 11.67 -3.53 -26.46
N SER A 25 11.03 -2.37 -26.35
CA SER A 25 9.56 -2.24 -26.46
C SER A 25 8.98 -2.77 -27.78
N ARG A 26 9.82 -2.88 -28.82
CA ARG A 26 9.46 -3.40 -30.15
C ARG A 26 9.49 -4.93 -30.25
N VAL A 27 10.09 -5.62 -29.28
CA VAL A 27 10.18 -7.08 -29.29
C VAL A 27 8.98 -7.62 -28.52
N ALA A 28 8.17 -8.43 -29.21
CA ALA A 28 7.06 -9.12 -28.58
C ALA A 28 7.62 -10.12 -27.54
N ASP A 29 7.17 -9.97 -26.30
CA ASP A 29 7.44 -10.93 -25.24
C ASP A 29 6.13 -11.65 -24.93
N TRP A 30 6.04 -12.89 -25.42
CA TRP A 30 4.84 -13.72 -25.32
C TRP A 30 4.65 -14.27 -23.89
N GLU A 31 5.67 -14.16 -23.02
CA GLU A 31 5.59 -14.51 -21.61
C GLU A 31 5.12 -13.33 -20.74
N ARG A 32 4.98 -12.12 -21.30
CA ARG A 32 4.33 -11.00 -20.61
C ARG A 32 2.88 -11.37 -20.32
N ARG A 33 2.62 -11.68 -19.05
CA ARG A 33 1.26 -11.94 -18.53
C ARG A 33 0.27 -10.80 -18.81
N ASN A 34 0.78 -9.59 -19.07
CA ASN A 34 -0.01 -8.42 -19.44
C ASN A 34 0.43 -7.91 -20.83
N LEU A 35 -0.13 -8.49 -21.91
CA LEU A 35 0.05 -8.00 -23.29
C LEU A 35 -0.41 -6.54 -23.47
N HIS A 36 -1.21 -6.05 -22.53
CA HIS A 36 -1.47 -4.64 -22.33
C HIS A 36 -1.38 -4.33 -20.84
N PRO A 37 -0.69 -3.25 -20.51
CA PRO A 37 -1.42 -2.28 -19.75
C PRO A 37 -1.29 -0.94 -20.44
N ALA A 38 -2.42 -0.28 -20.72
CA ALA A 38 -2.37 1.17 -20.90
C ALA A 38 -1.86 1.87 -19.60
N HIS A 39 -1.80 1.14 -18.47
CA HIS A 39 -1.43 1.66 -17.16
C HIS A 39 -0.53 0.69 -16.37
N ARG A 40 0.77 0.95 -16.31
CA ARG A 40 1.71 0.20 -15.46
C ARG A 40 1.28 0.31 -13.99
N VAL A 41 1.22 -0.81 -13.26
CA VAL A 41 0.92 -0.80 -11.83
C VAL A 41 2.00 0.01 -11.12
N MET A 42 1.62 1.17 -10.60
CA MET A 42 2.53 2.05 -9.90
C MET A 42 2.85 1.46 -8.53
N GLY A 43 4.14 1.37 -8.19
CA GLY A 43 4.55 0.91 -6.87
C GLY A 43 4.52 2.00 -5.80
N LEU A 44 4.52 1.59 -4.53
CA LEU A 44 4.51 2.51 -3.39
C LEU A 44 5.76 3.37 -3.35
N GLN A 45 6.87 2.90 -3.92
CA GLN A 45 8.14 3.63 -4.02
C GLN A 45 8.07 4.92 -4.86
N ILE A 46 7.05 5.07 -5.71
CA ILE A 46 6.91 6.26 -6.56
C ILE A 46 6.35 7.45 -5.76
N ARG A 47 6.06 7.24 -4.48
CA ARG A 47 5.57 8.29 -3.60
C ARG A 47 6.64 9.29 -3.23
N GLU A 48 6.29 10.57 -3.37
CA GLU A 48 7.03 11.70 -2.82
C GLU A 48 6.16 12.44 -1.78
N PRO A 49 6.65 12.67 -0.55
CA PRO A 49 7.86 12.08 0.03
C PRO A 49 7.73 10.55 0.21
N PRO A 50 8.84 9.80 0.25
CA PRO A 50 8.81 8.36 0.42
C PRO A 50 8.22 7.98 1.79
N PHE A 51 7.65 6.78 1.85
CA PHE A 51 7.26 6.16 3.11
C PHE A 51 8.48 5.76 3.94
N ILE A 52 8.27 5.55 5.24
CA ILE A 52 9.34 5.25 6.20
C ILE A 52 8.88 4.19 7.20
N ALA A 53 8.19 3.15 6.74
CA ALA A 53 7.62 2.11 7.61
C ALA A 53 8.67 1.41 8.50
N SER A 54 9.87 1.12 7.97
CA SER A 54 11.00 0.61 8.77
C SER A 54 11.85 1.71 9.42
N GLY A 55 11.48 2.98 9.28
CA GLY A 55 12.28 4.12 9.72
C GLY A 55 13.66 4.16 9.08
N ILE A 56 14.65 4.63 9.84
CA ILE A 56 16.06 4.72 9.43
C ILE A 56 16.86 3.42 9.69
N GLU A 57 16.22 2.35 10.15
CA GLU A 57 16.93 1.11 10.43
C GLU A 57 17.45 0.44 9.14
N TYR A 58 18.72 0.07 9.19
CA TYR A 58 19.38 -0.59 8.06
C TYR A 58 19.04 -2.07 7.99
N THR A 59 18.98 -2.58 6.77
CA THR A 59 18.85 -4.03 6.54
C THR A 59 20.14 -4.78 6.80
N ASP A 60 20.02 -5.97 7.39
CA ASP A 60 21.07 -7.00 7.41
C ASP A 60 20.86 -8.07 6.33
N ALA A 61 20.01 -7.77 5.32
CA ALA A 61 19.60 -8.74 4.33
C ALA A 61 20.76 -9.28 3.49
N LYS A 62 20.79 -10.60 3.32
CA LYS A 62 21.82 -11.33 2.56
C LYS A 62 21.19 -12.50 1.83
N PHE A 63 21.71 -12.81 0.65
CA PHE A 63 21.37 -14.05 -0.03
C PHE A 63 22.08 -15.23 0.65
N ALA A 64 21.41 -16.37 0.71
CA ALA A 64 22.02 -17.65 1.09
C ALA A 64 23.05 -18.08 0.03
N GLU A 65 23.84 -19.11 0.33
CA GLU A 65 24.93 -19.58 -0.54
C GLU A 65 24.45 -20.02 -1.93
N ASP A 66 23.20 -20.48 -2.03
CA ASP A 66 22.54 -20.85 -3.29
C ASP A 66 22.17 -19.63 -4.17
N GLY A 67 22.13 -18.42 -3.60
CA GLY A 67 21.68 -17.20 -4.27
C GLY A 67 20.17 -17.12 -4.50
N GLU A 68 19.40 -18.12 -4.10
CA GLU A 68 17.95 -18.23 -4.35
C GLU A 68 17.13 -17.73 -3.15
N VAL A 69 17.68 -17.82 -1.94
CA VAL A 69 16.97 -17.42 -0.72
C VAL A 69 17.53 -16.09 -0.20
N LEU A 70 16.68 -15.08 -0.08
CA LEU A 70 17.01 -13.84 0.62
C LEU A 70 16.67 -13.96 2.10
N VAL A 71 17.67 -13.90 2.97
CA VAL A 71 17.47 -13.82 4.42
C VAL A 71 17.43 -12.34 4.82
N ALA A 72 16.32 -11.87 5.37
CA ALA A 72 16.13 -10.48 5.81
C ALA A 72 15.54 -10.40 7.21
N SER A 73 16.00 -9.43 8.02
CA SER A 73 15.38 -9.13 9.31
C SER A 73 14.14 -8.26 9.14
N GLY A 74 13.15 -8.49 9.99
CA GLY A 74 11.93 -7.70 10.05
C GLY A 74 11.10 -8.06 11.28
N PHE A 75 9.83 -7.70 11.27
CA PHE A 75 8.89 -8.12 12.29
C PHE A 75 7.48 -8.24 11.71
N LEU A 76 6.72 -9.21 12.25
CA LEU A 76 5.33 -9.44 11.89
C LEU A 76 4.46 -8.46 12.66
N ILE A 77 3.62 -7.72 11.94
CA ILE A 77 2.68 -6.76 12.53
C ILE A 77 1.32 -7.43 12.75
N ASP A 78 0.78 -8.06 11.72
CA ASP A 78 -0.57 -8.59 11.78
C ASP A 78 -0.83 -9.70 10.75
N THR A 79 -2.00 -10.31 10.83
CA THR A 79 -2.53 -11.31 9.90
C THR A 79 -3.73 -10.76 9.14
N ILE A 80 -3.79 -11.01 7.83
CA ILE A 80 -4.93 -10.67 6.98
C ILE A 80 -6.14 -11.54 7.33
N THR A 81 -7.26 -10.88 7.60
CA THR A 81 -8.58 -11.51 7.78
C THR A 81 -9.48 -11.05 6.64
N VAL A 82 -9.90 -11.94 5.75
CA VAL A 82 -10.64 -11.53 4.54
C VAL A 82 -12.13 -11.47 4.83
N GLU A 83 -12.51 -10.50 5.66
CA GLU A 83 -13.84 -9.89 5.58
C GLU A 83 -13.68 -8.47 5.06
N ALA A 84 -13.64 -8.32 3.73
CA ALA A 84 -13.86 -7.02 3.12
C ALA A 84 -15.37 -6.73 3.20
N GLN A 85 -15.83 -6.26 4.36
CA GLN A 85 -17.18 -5.73 4.42
C GLN A 85 -17.22 -4.43 3.60
N PRO A 86 -18.24 -4.21 2.74
CA PRO A 86 -18.45 -2.89 2.16
C PRO A 86 -18.53 -1.92 3.33
N ILE A 87 -17.78 -0.80 3.26
CA ILE A 87 -17.70 0.22 4.31
C ILE A 87 -19.10 0.43 4.85
N ARG A 88 -19.39 -0.16 6.03
CA ARG A 88 -20.76 -0.30 6.48
C ARG A 88 -21.27 1.11 6.73
N ARG A 89 -22.27 1.47 5.91
CA ARG A 89 -23.35 2.42 6.18
C ARG A 89 -23.28 2.98 7.61
N GLN A 90 -22.91 4.25 7.75
CA GLN A 90 -23.05 5.11 8.96
C GLN A 90 -21.77 5.58 9.68
N SER A 91 -20.57 5.56 9.07
CA SER A 91 -19.48 6.27 9.75
C SER A 91 -19.54 7.79 9.52
N ARG A 92 -20.05 8.51 10.52
CA ARG A 92 -19.80 9.96 10.69
C ARG A 92 -18.46 10.22 11.38
N ASN A 93 -17.68 9.17 11.68
CA ASN A 93 -16.37 9.32 12.30
C ASN A 93 -15.35 9.81 11.26
N ILE A 94 -14.86 11.03 11.45
CA ILE A 94 -13.86 11.71 10.61
C ILE A 94 -12.62 10.82 10.43
N GLU A 95 -12.19 10.12 11.47
CA GLU A 95 -11.03 9.23 11.42
C GLU A 95 -11.20 8.08 10.42
N GLN A 96 -12.39 7.45 10.37
CA GLN A 96 -12.65 6.34 9.44
C GLN A 96 -12.75 6.81 7.99
N ILE A 97 -13.24 8.03 7.79
CA ILE A 97 -13.26 8.69 6.48
C ILE A 97 -11.83 8.92 5.99
N GLU A 98 -10.96 9.43 6.84
CA GLU A 98 -9.58 9.69 6.48
C GLU A 98 -8.82 8.40 6.17
N ILE A 99 -8.99 7.37 6.99
CA ILE A 99 -8.42 6.03 6.75
C ILE A 99 -8.84 5.54 5.36
N PHE A 100 -10.12 5.67 5.02
CA PHE A 100 -10.61 5.27 3.71
C PHE A 100 -9.96 6.06 2.57
N GLN A 101 -9.95 7.39 2.67
CA GLN A 101 -9.36 8.28 1.65
C GLN A 101 -7.88 8.01 1.43
N ARG A 102 -7.12 7.90 2.52
CA ARG A 102 -5.70 7.55 2.52
C ARG A 102 -5.49 6.18 1.91
N THR A 103 -6.26 5.17 2.30
CA THR A 103 -6.13 3.82 1.74
C THR A 103 -6.48 3.78 0.24
N PHE A 104 -7.56 4.45 -0.16
CA PHE A 104 -8.04 4.49 -1.55
C PHE A 104 -7.03 5.13 -2.51
N CYS A 105 -6.36 6.18 -2.06
CA CYS A 105 -5.29 6.85 -2.81
C CYS A 105 -3.89 6.31 -2.47
N GLY A 106 -3.78 5.30 -1.59
CA GLY A 106 -2.57 4.82 -0.94
C GLY A 106 -1.62 5.94 -0.47
N GLY A 107 -2.17 6.97 0.17
CA GLY A 107 -1.45 8.05 0.83
C GLY A 107 -0.82 9.11 -0.08
N GLN A 108 -1.00 9.05 -1.41
CA GLN A 108 -0.44 10.03 -2.36
C GLN A 108 -1.17 11.38 -2.30
N TRP A 109 -2.50 11.35 -2.40
CA TRP A 109 -3.34 12.56 -2.48
C TRP A 109 -3.93 12.97 -1.12
N ALA A 110 -3.84 12.10 -0.12
CA ALA A 110 -4.38 12.33 1.21
C ALA A 110 -3.28 12.84 2.16
N PRO A 111 -3.61 13.80 3.05
CA PRO A 111 -2.66 14.40 3.98
C PRO A 111 -1.97 13.37 4.89
N ARG A 112 -0.83 13.77 5.49
CA ARG A 112 -0.27 13.02 6.62
C ARG A 112 -1.30 13.00 7.75
N TYR A 113 -1.16 12.06 8.69
CA TYR A 113 -2.14 11.88 9.77
C TYR A 113 -2.46 13.16 10.57
N SER A 114 -1.59 14.17 10.55
CA SER A 114 -1.76 15.45 11.25
C SER A 114 -2.50 16.54 10.48
N ASP A 115 -2.69 16.42 9.16
CA ASP A 115 -3.02 17.56 8.29
C ASP A 115 -4.46 17.47 7.75
N PHE A 116 -5.46 17.32 8.62
CA PHE A 116 -6.85 17.19 8.18
C PHE A 116 -7.39 18.51 7.59
N GLU A 117 -7.84 18.43 6.33
CA GLU A 117 -8.58 19.50 5.66
C GLU A 117 -9.94 18.97 5.20
N GLN A 118 -11.02 19.39 5.88
CA GLN A 118 -12.41 18.99 5.58
C GLN A 118 -12.76 19.13 4.10
N HIS A 119 -12.24 20.16 3.47
CA HIS A 119 -12.44 20.47 2.06
C HIS A 119 -11.92 19.36 1.13
N ARG A 120 -10.74 18.79 1.40
CA ARG A 120 -10.18 17.66 0.61
C ARG A 120 -11.02 16.40 0.75
N ALA A 121 -11.55 16.17 1.95
CA ALA A 121 -12.42 15.03 2.20
C ALA A 121 -13.75 15.14 1.44
N SER A 122 -14.35 16.32 1.43
CA SER A 122 -15.56 16.61 0.64
C SER A 122 -15.34 16.34 -0.85
N LEU A 123 -14.20 16.79 -1.39
CA LEU A 123 -13.83 16.62 -2.79
C LEU A 123 -13.62 15.19 -3.22
N PHE A 124 -12.85 14.45 -2.44
CA PHE A 124 -12.63 13.02 -2.69
C PHE A 124 -13.96 12.30 -2.89
N PHE A 125 -14.90 12.57 -1.98
CA PHE A 125 -16.19 11.92 -1.96
C PHE A 125 -17.13 12.40 -3.06
N SER A 126 -17.08 13.68 -3.44
CA SER A 126 -17.82 14.19 -4.59
C SER A 126 -17.33 13.56 -5.90
N LEU A 127 -16.01 13.46 -6.09
CA LEU A 127 -15.39 12.83 -7.25
C LEU A 127 -15.66 11.32 -7.29
N THR A 128 -15.52 10.64 -6.16
CA THR A 128 -15.81 9.20 -6.06
C THR A 128 -17.27 8.91 -6.38
N LYS A 129 -18.21 9.73 -5.92
CA LYS A 129 -19.63 9.59 -6.27
C LYS A 129 -19.88 9.81 -7.77
N LYS A 130 -19.20 10.77 -8.37
CA LYS A 130 -19.35 11.12 -9.79
C LYS A 130 -18.76 10.03 -10.71
N LEU A 131 -17.60 9.49 -10.34
CA LEU A 131 -16.81 8.60 -11.22
C LEU A 131 -17.00 7.11 -10.92
N LEU A 132 -17.30 6.77 -9.66
CA LEU A 132 -17.45 5.41 -9.16
C LEU A 132 -18.73 5.29 -8.32
N PRO A 133 -19.92 5.60 -8.87
CA PRO A 133 -21.17 5.63 -8.11
C PRO A 133 -21.46 4.30 -7.41
N GLY A 134 -21.18 3.17 -8.09
CA GLY A 134 -21.38 1.82 -7.54
C GLY A 134 -20.49 1.48 -6.33
N LEU A 135 -19.36 2.17 -6.17
CA LEU A 135 -18.49 1.99 -5.01
C LEU A 135 -19.10 2.59 -3.73
N LEU A 136 -19.88 3.66 -3.88
CA LEU A 136 -20.54 4.37 -2.77
C LEU A 136 -22.04 4.04 -2.68
N GLU A 137 -22.52 3.06 -3.43
CA GLU A 137 -23.92 2.67 -3.42
C GLU A 137 -24.36 2.25 -2.02
N GLY A 138 -25.34 2.99 -1.49
CA GLY A 138 -25.83 2.76 -0.14
C GLY A 138 -24.99 3.40 0.96
N THR A 139 -23.88 4.09 0.70
CA THR A 139 -23.10 4.80 1.72
C THR A 139 -23.77 6.13 2.09
N GLN A 140 -24.09 6.33 3.37
CA GLN A 140 -24.46 7.67 3.85
C GLN A 140 -23.19 8.52 3.91
N MET A 141 -23.13 9.51 3.02
CA MET A 141 -21.99 10.41 2.96
C MET A 141 -22.00 11.33 4.18
N PRO A 142 -20.83 11.65 4.74
CA PRO A 142 -20.74 12.68 5.77
C PRO A 142 -21.21 13.99 5.13
N ASN A 143 -22.10 14.70 5.83
CA ASN A 143 -22.58 15.99 5.37
C ASN A 143 -21.52 17.02 5.75
N PHE A 144 -20.52 17.21 4.88
CA PHE A 144 -19.57 18.32 5.04
C PHE A 144 -20.32 19.60 4.67
N GLU A 145 -20.43 20.54 5.61
CA GLU A 145 -20.94 21.87 5.30
C GLU A 145 -20.03 22.48 4.23
N ARG A 146 -20.64 22.92 3.13
CA ARG A 146 -19.95 23.46 1.97
C ARG A 146 -19.42 24.85 2.37
N GLY A 147 -18.17 24.92 2.82
CA GLY A 147 -17.54 26.18 3.20
C GLY A 147 -17.37 27.10 1.98
N GLU A 148 -17.49 28.41 2.19
CA GLU A 148 -17.32 29.44 1.14
C GLU A 148 -15.93 29.44 0.48
N SER A 149 -14.97 28.67 1.00
CA SER A 149 -13.65 28.44 0.40
C SER A 149 -13.64 27.42 -0.75
N ASP A 150 -14.79 26.89 -1.17
CA ASP A 150 -14.92 25.87 -2.22
C ASP A 150 -14.61 26.38 -3.66
N GLU A 151 -14.30 27.66 -3.84
CA GLU A 151 -14.15 28.28 -5.16
C GLU A 151 -12.76 28.20 -5.82
N SER A 152 -11.74 27.60 -5.20
CA SER A 152 -10.43 27.49 -5.86
C SER A 152 -9.78 26.12 -5.78
N ILE A 153 -10.56 25.07 -5.98
CA ILE A 153 -9.99 23.75 -6.30
C ILE A 153 -9.59 23.78 -7.76
N THR A 154 -8.32 23.57 -8.01
CA THR A 154 -7.83 23.53 -9.38
C THR A 154 -8.26 22.22 -10.03
N ALA A 155 -8.63 22.24 -11.33
CA ALA A 155 -8.88 21.02 -12.11
C ALA A 155 -7.70 20.02 -12.03
N GLN A 156 -6.50 20.53 -11.72
CA GLN A 156 -5.29 19.76 -11.48
C GLN A 156 -5.38 18.87 -10.22
N GLU A 157 -5.98 19.35 -9.12
CA GLU A 157 -6.14 18.59 -7.88
C GLU A 157 -7.17 17.47 -8.03
N GLU A 158 -8.27 17.74 -8.74
CA GLU A 158 -9.25 16.72 -9.11
C GLU A 158 -8.60 15.62 -9.96
N HIS A 159 -7.86 16.02 -11.00
CA HIS A 159 -7.16 15.10 -11.89
C HIS A 159 -6.13 14.24 -11.13
N ALA A 160 -5.39 14.83 -10.19
CA ALA A 160 -4.41 14.11 -9.37
C ALA A 160 -5.06 13.07 -8.45
N SER A 161 -6.19 13.40 -7.82
CA SER A 161 -6.93 12.48 -6.94
C SER A 161 -7.41 11.25 -7.71
N VAL A 162 -8.10 11.50 -8.83
CA VAL A 162 -8.69 10.47 -9.67
C VAL A 162 -7.61 9.59 -10.29
N SER A 163 -6.54 10.21 -10.81
CA SER A 163 -5.42 9.48 -11.40
C SER A 163 -4.73 8.59 -10.36
N SER A 164 -4.51 9.10 -9.14
CA SER A 164 -3.87 8.33 -8.07
C SER A 164 -4.71 7.12 -7.64
N ALA A 165 -6.01 7.31 -7.49
CA ALA A 165 -6.94 6.24 -7.16
C ALA A 165 -7.01 5.18 -8.27
N ALA A 166 -7.17 5.61 -9.53
CA ALA A 166 -7.29 4.72 -10.69
C ALA A 166 -6.03 3.85 -10.87
N LEU A 167 -4.84 4.43 -10.71
CA LEU A 167 -3.56 3.72 -10.86
C LEU A 167 -3.31 2.68 -9.75
N ARG A 168 -3.96 2.83 -8.59
CA ARG A 168 -3.67 2.00 -7.40
C ARG A 168 -4.75 0.98 -7.10
N ILE A 169 -6.00 1.26 -7.41
CA ILE A 169 -7.08 0.28 -7.20
C ILE A 169 -7.03 -0.81 -8.26
N HIS A 170 -6.57 -0.47 -9.46
CA HIS A 170 -6.36 -1.47 -10.50
C HIS A 170 -5.30 -2.49 -10.05
N ALA A 171 -5.69 -3.77 -9.99
CA ALA A 171 -4.89 -4.91 -9.52
C ALA A 171 -4.58 -4.98 -8.00
N ASN A 172 -5.19 -4.11 -7.19
CA ASN A 172 -5.17 -4.21 -5.73
C ASN A 172 -6.59 -4.39 -5.17
N ARG A 173 -6.68 -4.76 -3.89
CA ARG A 173 -7.93 -4.96 -3.16
C ARG A 173 -7.83 -4.39 -1.75
N PHE A 174 -8.96 -3.96 -1.22
CA PHE A 174 -9.07 -3.63 0.20
C PHE A 174 -8.91 -4.88 1.04
N ILE A 175 -8.15 -4.76 2.13
CA ILE A 175 -8.02 -5.80 3.14
C ILE A 175 -8.26 -5.22 4.52
N VAL A 176 -8.61 -6.11 5.44
CA VAL A 176 -8.67 -5.83 6.87
C VAL A 176 -7.79 -6.85 7.58
N SER A 177 -7.04 -6.42 8.58
CA SER A 177 -6.22 -7.31 9.40
C SER A 177 -6.96 -7.74 10.68
N ALA A 178 -6.44 -8.74 11.39
CA ALA A 178 -7.04 -9.22 12.64
C ALA A 178 -7.13 -8.11 13.71
N SER A 179 -6.12 -7.23 13.76
CA SER A 179 -6.12 -6.04 14.64
C SER A 179 -6.84 -4.82 14.04
N LYS A 180 -7.68 -5.03 13.01
CA LYS A 180 -8.53 -4.01 12.36
C LYS A 180 -7.80 -2.90 11.61
N HIS A 181 -6.55 -3.12 11.20
CA HIS A 181 -5.90 -2.23 10.24
C HIS A 181 -6.55 -2.39 8.87
N VAL A 182 -6.73 -1.26 8.17
CA VAL A 182 -7.28 -1.21 6.81
C VAL A 182 -6.14 -0.93 5.85
N GLY A 183 -6.12 -1.66 4.73
CA GLY A 183 -5.05 -1.53 3.76
C GLY A 183 -5.45 -1.81 2.33
N LEU A 184 -4.57 -1.41 1.41
CA LEU A 184 -4.66 -1.66 -0.02
C LEU A 184 -3.52 -2.61 -0.41
N ALA A 185 -3.88 -3.82 -0.83
CA ALA A 185 -2.99 -4.96 -1.01
C ALA A 185 -3.10 -5.56 -2.42
N PRO A 186 -2.09 -6.30 -2.92
CA PRO A 186 -2.16 -6.98 -4.22
C PRO A 186 -3.36 -7.92 -4.30
N GLN A 187 -3.93 -8.10 -5.49
CA GLN A 187 -5.07 -8.99 -5.70
C GLN A 187 -4.80 -10.45 -5.27
N ALA A 188 -3.53 -10.88 -5.31
CA ALA A 188 -3.09 -12.22 -4.89
C ALA A 188 -3.10 -12.46 -3.36
N THR A 189 -3.39 -11.42 -2.57
CA THR A 189 -3.49 -11.49 -1.11
C THR A 189 -4.65 -12.38 -0.68
N GLN A 190 -4.43 -13.20 0.32
CA GLN A 190 -5.38 -14.19 0.84
C GLN A 190 -5.50 -14.10 2.36
N GLU A 191 -6.52 -14.76 2.90
CA GLU A 191 -6.69 -14.90 4.34
C GLU A 191 -5.53 -15.70 4.93
N GLY A 192 -5.04 -15.25 6.10
CA GLY A 192 -3.89 -15.87 6.77
C GLY A 192 -2.53 -15.31 6.36
N ASP A 193 -2.45 -14.56 5.25
CA ASP A 193 -1.24 -13.83 4.85
C ASP A 193 -0.80 -12.85 5.95
N LYS A 194 0.51 -12.59 6.05
CA LYS A 194 1.09 -11.76 7.12
C LYS A 194 1.51 -10.40 6.60
N ILE A 195 1.22 -9.36 7.38
CA ILE A 195 1.77 -8.02 7.20
C ILE A 195 3.10 -7.98 7.95
N VAL A 196 4.18 -7.72 7.22
CA VAL A 196 5.55 -7.71 7.74
C VAL A 196 6.21 -6.39 7.37
N VAL A 197 6.93 -5.79 8.31
CA VAL A 197 7.88 -4.72 8.01
C VAL A 197 9.27 -5.33 7.98
N LEU A 198 9.87 -5.32 6.79
CA LEU A 198 11.28 -5.70 6.60
C LEU A 198 12.15 -4.48 6.90
N LEU A 199 13.24 -4.68 7.63
CA LEU A 199 14.18 -3.60 7.92
C LEU A 199 14.89 -3.16 6.64
N GLY A 200 14.97 -1.84 6.44
CA GLY A 200 15.41 -1.23 5.19
C GLY A 200 14.35 -1.25 4.09
N CYS A 201 13.07 -1.47 4.42
CA CYS A 201 11.95 -1.36 3.50
C CYS A 201 11.08 -0.15 3.86
N ASP A 202 10.86 0.74 2.89
CA ASP A 202 10.14 2.01 3.08
C ASP A 202 8.63 1.79 3.38
N PHE A 203 8.10 0.61 3.08
CA PHE A 203 6.68 0.25 3.26
C PHE A 203 6.53 -1.20 3.75
N PRO A 204 5.39 -1.55 4.38
CA PRO A 204 5.13 -2.94 4.75
C PRO A 204 4.91 -3.81 3.51
N VAL A 205 5.15 -5.11 3.69
CA VAL A 205 4.97 -6.14 2.67
C VAL A 205 4.07 -7.25 3.17
N ILE A 206 3.44 -7.93 2.22
CA ILE A 206 2.65 -9.13 2.48
C ILE A 206 3.51 -10.34 2.22
N MET A 207 3.58 -11.21 3.21
CA MET A 207 4.34 -12.45 3.14
C MET A 207 3.45 -13.63 3.50
N ARG A 208 3.59 -14.72 2.74
CA ARG A 208 2.92 -15.99 3.02
C ARG A 208 3.96 -17.01 3.44
N ASN A 209 3.74 -17.65 4.58
CA ASN A 209 4.59 -18.72 5.06
C ASN A 209 4.22 -20.03 4.36
N LEU A 210 5.20 -20.67 3.72
CA LEU A 210 5.09 -21.98 3.10
C LEU A 210 6.07 -22.93 3.79
N ARG A 211 5.63 -23.58 4.87
CA ARG A 211 6.37 -24.57 5.68
C ARG A 211 7.77 -24.08 6.12
N ASP A 212 8.74 -24.10 5.23
CA ASP A 212 10.15 -23.85 5.49
C ASP A 212 10.63 -22.46 5.01
N TYR A 213 9.86 -21.77 4.18
CA TYR A 213 10.23 -20.47 3.62
C TYR A 213 9.04 -19.52 3.53
N TRP A 214 9.34 -18.26 3.26
CA TRP A 214 8.35 -17.22 3.02
C TRP A 214 8.36 -16.83 1.55
N ILE A 215 7.18 -16.61 0.99
CA ILE A 215 7.04 -15.97 -0.32
C ILE A 215 6.57 -14.54 -0.13
N LEU A 216 7.15 -13.63 -0.90
CA LEU A 216 6.68 -12.26 -1.00
C LEU A 216 5.46 -12.21 -1.92
N ILE A 217 4.31 -11.75 -1.42
CA ILE A 217 3.10 -11.54 -2.22
C ILE A 217 3.12 -10.15 -2.88
N GLY A 218 3.66 -9.16 -2.17
CA GLY A 218 3.89 -7.81 -2.67
C GLY A 218 3.81 -6.74 -1.58
N GLU A 219 3.96 -5.49 -1.99
CA GLU A 219 3.83 -4.31 -1.11
C GLU A 219 2.38 -4.08 -0.67
N ILE A 220 2.18 -3.50 0.52
CA ILE A 220 0.86 -3.13 1.03
C ILE A 220 0.88 -1.71 1.57
N TYR A 221 -0.16 -0.94 1.25
CA TYR A 221 -0.44 0.29 1.97
C TYR A 221 -1.30 -0.05 3.19
N VAL A 222 -0.87 0.34 4.39
CA VAL A 222 -1.65 0.14 5.62
C VAL A 222 -1.69 1.43 6.41
N ASP A 223 -2.90 1.93 6.67
CA ASP A 223 -3.08 3.12 7.49
C ASP A 223 -2.54 2.88 8.91
N GLY A 224 -1.86 3.87 9.46
CA GLY A 224 -1.17 3.81 10.76
C GLY A 224 0.18 3.09 10.78
N ILE A 225 0.71 2.62 9.64
CA ILE A 225 2.00 1.89 9.60
C ILE A 225 3.07 2.58 8.72
N MET A 226 2.63 3.32 7.69
CA MET A 226 3.51 3.79 6.62
C MET A 226 4.58 4.81 7.03
N TYR A 227 4.47 5.43 8.20
CA TYR A 227 5.30 6.54 8.63
C TYR A 227 6.13 6.24 9.88
N GLY A 228 6.39 4.95 10.14
CA GLY A 228 7.35 4.49 11.16
C GLY A 228 6.73 4.23 12.53
N GLU A 229 5.40 4.30 12.65
CA GLU A 229 4.67 3.98 13.88
C GLU A 229 5.00 2.57 14.38
N ALA A 230 5.08 1.62 13.45
CA ALA A 230 5.42 0.24 13.73
C ALA A 230 6.82 0.07 14.34
N MET A 231 7.75 0.99 14.07
CA MET A 231 9.09 0.98 14.69
C MET A 231 9.05 1.46 16.14
N THR A 232 8.23 2.46 16.45
CA THR A 232 7.98 2.89 17.83
C THR A 232 7.37 1.73 18.63
N GLU A 233 6.43 1.01 18.03
CA GLU A 233 5.83 -0.18 18.63
C GLU A 233 6.83 -1.33 18.82
N LEU A 234 7.74 -1.53 17.87
CA LEU A 234 8.86 -2.48 18.01
C LEU A 234 9.76 -2.10 19.20
N GLN A 235 10.12 -0.83 19.35
CA GLN A 235 10.95 -0.33 20.46
C GLN A 235 10.26 -0.46 21.81
N SER A 236 8.93 -0.33 21.85
CA SER A 236 8.12 -0.57 23.05
C SER A 236 8.00 -2.04 23.44
N GLY A 237 8.45 -2.97 22.58
CA GLY A 237 8.37 -4.41 22.80
C GLY A 237 7.05 -5.05 22.36
N LYS A 238 6.16 -4.32 21.67
CA LYS A 238 4.90 -4.86 21.13
C LYS A 238 5.15 -5.91 20.05
N TYR A 239 6.18 -5.71 19.23
CA TYR A 239 6.60 -6.65 18.18
C TYR A 239 7.96 -7.27 18.51
N THR A 240 8.21 -8.44 17.94
CA THR A 240 9.49 -9.15 18.09
C THR A 240 10.21 -9.24 16.75
N LYS A 241 11.46 -8.77 16.73
CA LYS A 241 12.34 -8.86 15.56
C LYS A 241 12.65 -10.32 15.24
N SER A 242 12.47 -10.70 13.99
CA SER A 242 12.67 -12.06 13.47
C SER A 242 13.40 -12.03 12.13
N LYS A 243 14.01 -13.16 11.76
CA LYS A 243 14.60 -13.34 10.42
C LYS A 243 13.65 -14.12 9.53
N PHE A 244 13.54 -13.67 8.28
CA PHE A 244 12.70 -14.27 7.26
C PHE A 244 13.56 -14.80 6.12
N CYS A 245 13.39 -16.08 5.78
CA CYS A 245 13.99 -16.70 4.60
C CYS A 245 12.99 -16.57 3.44
N ILE A 246 13.24 -15.66 2.51
CA ILE A 246 12.35 -15.25 1.42
C ILE A 246 12.79 -15.90 0.12
N ARG A 247 11.85 -16.52 -0.60
CA ARG A 247 12.03 -17.07 -1.96
C ARG A 247 11.14 -16.36 -2.97
#